data_AF-B0M0F3-F1
#
_entry.id   AF-B0M0F3-F1
#
_cell.length_a   1.000
_cell.length_b   1.000
_cell.length_c   1.000
_cell.angle_alpha   90.00
_cell.angle_beta   90.00
_cell.angle_gamma   90.00
#
_symmetry.space_group_name_H-M   'P 1'
#
loop_
_entity.id
_entity.type
_entity.pdbx_description
1 polymer ?
#
loop_
_entity_poly.entity_id
_entity_poly.type
_entity_poly.pdbx_seq_one_letter_code
_entity_poly.pdbx_strand_id
1 'polypeptide(L)'
;GDLASRLTNDMSVVLNFITVILPNFLMNGLMVMGSIYFLWTISPWLTGLSLFLLPLLSMVMIPMNQRLEGYYSAYQEGLGQVSSRISHKFTTIRLMKAFQGEKHEQREMGKSFQYLSQTFEKMIGLSAVQHTLVSSLMTGFIILMLLIAGIEVTKGVMTMATLTTFV
;
A
#
# COMPACT_ATOMS: atom_id res chain seq x y z
N GLY A 1 -1.98 -7.63 34.50
CA GLY A 1 -1.80 -6.53 33.54
C GLY A 1 -1.59 -7.07 32.15
N ASP A 2 -0.41 -7.63 31.87
CA ASP A 2 0.01 -8.08 30.54
C ASP A 2 -0.88 -9.22 29.97
N LEU A 3 -1.21 -10.25 30.75
CA LEU A 3 -2.08 -11.36 30.30
C LEU A 3 -3.50 -10.90 29.95
N ALA A 4 -4.12 -10.07 30.80
CA ALA A 4 -5.45 -9.53 30.53
C ALA A 4 -5.43 -8.60 29.31
N SER A 5 -4.40 -7.76 29.16
CA SER A 5 -4.22 -6.89 28.00
C SER A 5 -4.00 -7.66 26.70
N ARG A 6 -3.20 -8.73 26.72
CA ARG A 6 -2.99 -9.62 25.57
C ARG A 6 -4.27 -10.34 25.20
N LEU A 7 -4.98 -10.91 26.18
CA LEU A 7 -6.27 -11.54 25.96
C LEU A 7 -7.29 -10.57 25.33
N THR A 8 -7.40 -9.34 25.84
CA THR A 8 -8.30 -8.34 25.25
C THR A 8 -7.88 -7.93 23.84
N ASN A 9 -6.58 -7.78 23.59
CA ASN A 9 -6.06 -7.43 22.26
C ASN A 9 -6.29 -8.58 21.26
N ASP A 10 -5.95 -9.81 21.64
CA ASP A 10 -6.13 -11.01 20.81
C ASP A 10 -7.62 -11.25 20.52
N MET A 11 -8.49 -11.10 21.51
CA MET A 11 -9.94 -11.18 21.31
C MET A 11 -10.44 -10.11 20.33
N SER A 12 -9.87 -8.91 20.37
CA SER A 12 -10.21 -7.82 19.44
C SER A 12 -9.79 -8.17 18.01
N VAL A 13 -8.62 -8.78 17.83
CA VAL A 13 -8.14 -9.27 16.53
C VAL A 13 -9.05 -10.39 16.00
N VAL A 14 -9.40 -11.37 16.83
CA VAL A 14 -10.29 -12.48 16.44
C VAL A 14 -11.69 -11.95 16.11
N LEU A 15 -12.23 -11.04 16.90
CA LEU A 15 -13.51 -10.39 16.63
C LEU A 15 -13.46 -9.66 15.29
N ASN A 16 -12.42 -8.86 15.02
CA ASN A 16 -12.25 -8.16 13.75
C ASN A 16 -12.17 -9.13 12.56
N PHE A 17 -11.47 -10.26 12.73
CA PHE A 17 -11.41 -11.28 11.70
C PHE A 17 -12.80 -11.84 11.35
N ILE A 18 -13.59 -12.18 12.36
CA ILE A 18 -14.93 -12.77 12.17
C ILE A 18 -15.95 -11.75 11.66
N THR A 19 -15.88 -10.51 12.15
CA THR A 19 -16.91 -9.48 11.87
C THR A 19 -16.60 -8.63 10.64
N VAL A 20 -15.33 -8.49 10.25
CA VAL A 20 -14.91 -7.60 9.16
C VAL A 20 -14.18 -8.36 8.07
N ILE A 21 -13.07 -9.02 8.40
CA ILE A 21 -12.17 -9.59 7.37
C ILE A 21 -12.85 -10.73 6.61
N LEU A 22 -13.40 -11.71 7.33
CA LEU A 22 -14.00 -12.89 6.74
C LEU A 22 -15.26 -12.56 5.90
N PRO A 23 -16.24 -11.77 6.39
CA PRO A 23 -17.38 -11.37 5.58
C PRO A 23 -16.98 -10.57 4.34
N ASN A 24 -16.03 -9.64 4.47
CA ASN A 24 -15.54 -8.87 3.32
C ASN A 24 -14.83 -9.78 2.32
N PHE A 25 -14.03 -10.74 2.76
CA PHE A 25 -13.36 -11.67 1.86
C PHE A 25 -14.38 -12.47 1.03
N LEU A 26 -15.42 -13.01 1.68
CA LEU A 26 -16.49 -13.73 1.00
C LEU A 26 -17.28 -12.83 0.04
N MET A 27 -17.65 -11.62 0.49
CA MET A 27 -18.42 -10.69 -0.33
C MET A 27 -17.62 -10.19 -1.54
N ASN A 28 -16.36 -9.79 -1.35
CA ASN A 28 -15.48 -9.38 -2.46
C ASN A 28 -15.20 -10.54 -3.40
N GLY A 29 -14.99 -11.76 -2.89
CA GLY A 29 -14.81 -12.95 -3.72
C GLY A 29 -16.04 -13.23 -4.60
N LEU A 30 -17.24 -13.19 -4.01
CA LEU A 30 -18.49 -13.34 -4.75
C LEU A 30 -18.68 -12.22 -5.77
N MET A 31 -18.37 -10.98 -5.41
CA MET A 31 -18.49 -9.81 -6.28
C MET A 31 -17.54 -9.92 -7.48
N VAL A 32 -16.27 -10.28 -7.27
CA VAL A 32 -15.30 -10.49 -8.36
C VAL A 32 -15.75 -11.62 -9.28
N MET A 33 -16.16 -12.77 -8.74
CA MET A 33 -16.65 -13.89 -9.56
C MET A 33 -17.90 -13.49 -10.35
N GLY A 34 -18.84 -12.81 -9.71
CA GLY A 34 -20.06 -12.31 -10.35
C GLY A 34 -19.74 -11.29 -11.46
N SER A 35 -18.88 -10.31 -11.18
CA SER A 35 -18.45 -9.31 -12.16
C SER A 35 -17.77 -9.97 -13.36
N ILE A 36 -16.84 -10.90 -13.16
CA ILE A 36 -16.18 -11.60 -14.27
C ILE A 36 -17.21 -12.37 -15.10
N TYR A 37 -18.14 -13.08 -14.45
CA TYR A 37 -19.22 -13.79 -15.14
C TYR A 37 -20.08 -12.84 -15.99
N PHE A 38 -20.54 -11.72 -15.42
CA PHE A 38 -21.33 -10.73 -16.14
C PHE A 38 -20.55 -10.08 -17.29
N LEU A 39 -19.32 -9.65 -17.06
CA LEU A 39 -18.49 -9.02 -18.11
C LEU A 39 -18.22 -9.99 -19.26
N TRP A 40 -17.97 -11.27 -18.95
CA TRP A 40 -17.76 -12.29 -19.96
C TRP A 40 -19.00 -12.51 -20.84
N THR A 41 -20.20 -12.40 -20.27
CA THR A 41 -21.45 -12.48 -21.06
C THR A 41 -21.67 -11.26 -21.97
N ILE A 42 -21.13 -10.09 -21.62
CA ILE A 42 -21.23 -8.87 -22.44
C ILE A 42 -20.21 -8.91 -23.59
N SER A 43 -18.93 -9.05 -23.25
CA SER A 43 -17.84 -9.10 -24.24
C SER A 43 -16.66 -9.89 -23.67
N PRO A 44 -16.44 -11.13 -24.13
CA PRO A 44 -15.26 -11.93 -23.75
C PRO A 44 -13.94 -11.24 -24.12
N TRP A 45 -13.93 -10.49 -25.23
CA TRP A 45 -12.74 -9.77 -25.70
C TRP A 45 -12.33 -8.64 -24.76
N LEU A 46 -13.27 -7.75 -24.40
CA LEU A 46 -13.03 -6.67 -23.45
C LEU A 46 -12.71 -7.22 -22.06
N THR A 47 -13.36 -8.32 -21.65
CA THR A 47 -13.08 -8.98 -20.37
C THR A 47 -11.66 -9.54 -20.32
N GLY A 48 -11.20 -10.19 -21.39
CA GLY A 48 -9.83 -10.66 -21.51
C GLY A 48 -8.80 -9.52 -21.44
N LEU A 49 -9.10 -8.40 -22.08
CA LEU A 49 -8.27 -7.20 -22.02
C LEU A 49 -8.20 -6.61 -20.60
N SER A 50 -9.33 -6.55 -19.88
CA SER A 50 -9.38 -6.15 -18.46
C SER A 50 -8.61 -7.11 -17.55
N LEU A 51 -8.75 -8.41 -17.76
CA LEU A 51 -8.01 -9.41 -16.99
C LEU A 51 -6.51 -9.33 -17.26
N PHE A 52 -6.09 -8.95 -18.47
CA PHE A 52 -4.68 -8.73 -18.81
C PHE A 52 -4.06 -7.51 -18.12
N LEU A 53 -4.86 -6.53 -17.69
CA LEU A 53 -4.37 -5.42 -16.88
C LEU A 53 -3.82 -5.90 -15.52
N LEU A 54 -4.39 -6.97 -14.95
CA LEU A 54 -3.94 -7.51 -13.65
C LEU A 54 -2.48 -7.99 -13.67
N PRO A 55 -2.03 -8.88 -14.58
CA PRO A 55 -0.63 -9.28 -14.67
C PRO A 55 0.27 -8.12 -15.09
N LEU A 56 -0.22 -7.18 -15.91
CA LEU A 56 0.55 -5.98 -16.27
C LEU A 56 0.84 -5.11 -15.06
N LEU A 57 -0.17 -4.84 -14.23
CA LEU A 57 -0.02 -4.10 -12.98
C LEU A 57 0.87 -4.86 -11.99
N SER A 58 0.69 -6.17 -11.84
CA SER A 58 1.49 -6.97 -10.90
C SER A 58 2.97 -7.00 -11.29
N MET A 59 3.28 -7.14 -12.59
CA MET A 59 4.64 -7.11 -13.11
C MET A 59 5.39 -5.82 -12.74
N VAL A 60 4.69 -4.70 -12.76
CA VAL A 60 5.25 -3.38 -12.39
C VAL A 60 5.28 -3.18 -10.87
N MET A 61 4.22 -3.60 -10.17
CA MET A 61 4.05 -3.36 -8.73
C MET A 61 4.92 -4.24 -7.86
N ILE A 62 5.08 -5.53 -8.15
CA ILE A 62 5.84 -6.47 -7.33
C ILE A 62 7.26 -5.96 -7.01
N PRO A 63 8.10 -5.56 -7.99
CA PRO A 63 9.45 -5.09 -7.69
C PRO A 63 9.45 -3.75 -6.93
N MET A 64 8.44 -2.89 -7.14
CA MET A 64 8.31 -1.63 -6.40
C MET A 64 7.93 -1.90 -4.93
N ASN A 65 6.97 -2.79 -4.68
CA ASN A 65 6.56 -3.20 -3.35
C ASN A 65 7.73 -3.79 -2.56
N GLN A 66 8.51 -4.69 -3.17
CA GLN A 66 9.70 -5.28 -2.50
C GLN A 66 10.71 -4.21 -2.07
N ARG A 67 10.96 -3.21 -2.92
CA ARG A 67 11.84 -2.08 -2.57
C ARG A 67 11.24 -1.19 -1.49
N LEU A 68 9.94 -0.96 -1.57
CA LEU A 68 9.22 -0.10 -0.63
C LEU A 68 9.17 -0.74 0.77
N GLU A 69 8.89 -2.04 0.85
CA GLU A 69 8.99 -2.84 2.08
C GLU A 69 10.38 -2.72 2.70
N GLY A 70 11.44 -2.81 1.90
CA GLY A 70 12.81 -2.59 2.38
C GLY A 70 13.03 -1.21 3.02
N TYR A 71 12.52 -0.14 2.41
CA TYR A 71 12.60 1.21 3.00
C TYR A 71 11.73 1.37 4.26
N TYR A 72 10.54 0.77 4.27
CA TYR A 72 9.67 0.75 5.46
C TYR A 72 10.37 0.06 6.63
N SER A 73 10.94 -1.13 6.41
CA SER A 73 11.68 -1.86 7.44
C SER A 73 12.89 -1.06 7.94
N ALA A 74 13.69 -0.49 7.04
CA ALA A 74 14.84 0.33 7.42
C ALA A 74 14.45 1.59 8.23
N TYR A 75 13.36 2.24 7.86
CA TYR A 75 12.83 3.40 8.59
C TYR A 75 12.33 3.00 9.98
N GLN A 76 11.58 1.89 10.09
CA GLN A 76 11.05 1.40 11.37
C GLN A 76 12.17 0.94 12.31
N GLU A 77 13.20 0.26 11.78
CA GLU A 77 14.39 -0.11 12.54
C GLU A 77 15.15 1.13 13.05
N GLY A 78 15.39 2.11 12.18
CA GLY A 78 16.04 3.37 12.54
C GLY A 78 15.28 4.14 13.61
N LEU A 79 13.94 4.20 13.52
CA LEU A 79 13.07 4.77 14.55
C LEU A 79 13.21 4.04 15.89
N GLY A 80 13.26 2.71 15.87
CA GLY A 80 13.45 1.89 17.06
C GLY A 80 14.80 2.17 17.74
N GLN A 81 15.87 2.29 16.96
CA GLN A 81 17.20 2.63 17.46
C GLN A 81 17.25 4.03 18.08
N VAL A 82 16.68 5.04 17.40
CA VAL A 82 16.59 6.42 17.93
C VAL A 82 15.78 6.45 19.22
N SER A 83 14.63 5.77 19.27
CA SER A 83 13.77 5.73 20.45
C SER A 83 14.45 5.07 21.64
N SER A 84 15.15 3.94 21.41
CA SER A 84 15.95 3.25 22.43
C SER A 84 17.09 4.14 22.96
N ARG A 85 17.82 4.81 22.05
CA ARG A 85 18.90 5.73 22.41
C ARG A 85 18.39 6.88 23.26
N ILE A 86 17.27 7.50 22.88
CA ILE A 86 16.64 8.57 23.67
C ILE A 86 16.27 8.08 25.07
N SER A 87 15.64 6.90 25.19
CA SER A 87 15.28 6.31 26.48
C SER A 87 16.51 6.12 27.39
N HIS A 88 17.60 5.56 26.85
CA HIS A 88 18.85 5.38 27.58
C HIS A 88 19.52 6.71 27.95
N LYS A 89 19.40 7.75 27.13
CA LYS A 89 19.99 9.06 27.43
C LYS A 89 19.24 9.80 28.53
N PHE A 90 17.92 9.60 28.66
CA PHE A 90 17.16 10.16 29.79
C PHE A 90 17.60 9.59 31.14
N THR A 91 17.96 8.31 31.21
CA THR A 91 18.46 7.71 32.46
C THR A 91 19.87 8.21 32.84
N THR A 92 20.66 8.62 31.85
CA THR A 92 22.06 9.08 32.02
C THR A 92 22.26 10.60 31.88
N ILE A 93 21.17 11.37 31.80
CA ILE A 93 21.23 12.82 31.51
C ILE A 93 22.03 13.62 32.54
N ARG A 94 21.95 13.27 33.83
CA ARG A 94 22.70 13.94 34.91
C ARG A 94 24.22 13.74 34.76
N LEU A 95 24.62 12.53 34.37
CA LEU A 95 26.01 12.18 34.12
C LEU A 95 26.54 12.95 32.89
N MET A 96 25.77 12.99 31.81
CA MET A 96 26.13 13.74 30.59
C MET A 96 26.38 15.23 30.88
N LYS A 97 25.53 15.84 31.71
CA LYS A 97 25.69 17.25 32.14
C LYS A 97 26.94 17.46 32.99
N ALA A 98 27.23 16.55 33.92
CA ALA A 98 28.43 16.62 34.77
C ALA A 98 29.73 16.61 33.94
N PHE A 99 29.74 15.91 32.81
CA PHE A 99 30.87 15.85 31.88
C PHE A 99 30.77 16.82 30.69
N GLN A 100 29.78 17.72 30.67
CA GLN A 100 29.54 18.69 29.57
C GLN A 100 29.42 18.03 28.16
N GLY A 101 28.94 16.78 28.11
CA GLY A 101 28.89 15.96 26.89
C GLY A 101 27.73 16.27 25.91
N GLU A 102 26.88 17.25 26.22
CA GLU A 102 25.63 17.53 25.49
C GLU A 102 25.86 17.82 24.00
N LYS A 103 26.86 18.63 23.67
CA LYS A 103 27.18 18.99 22.28
C LYS A 103 27.60 17.78 21.44
N HIS A 104 28.35 16.85 22.06
CA HIS A 104 28.76 15.62 21.39
C HIS A 104 27.56 14.73 21.11
N GLU A 105 26.68 14.53 22.10
CA GLU A 105 25.48 13.72 21.93
C GLU A 105 24.51 14.33 20.89
N GLN A 106 24.33 15.64 20.90
CA GLN A 106 23.48 16.34 19.93
C GLN A 106 23.98 16.11 18.49
N ARG A 107 25.31 16.14 18.27
CA ARG A 107 25.90 15.87 16.95
C ARG A 107 25.64 14.43 16.50
N GLU A 108 25.78 13.47 17.40
CA GLU A 108 25.55 12.05 17.11
C GLU A 108 24.06 11.74 16.86
N MET A 109 23.15 12.29 17.67
CA MET A 109 21.71 12.18 17.43
C MET A 109 21.30 12.84 16.12
N GLY A 110 21.91 13.98 15.78
CA GLY A 110 21.69 14.66 14.50
C GLY A 110 21.99 13.76 13.30
N LYS A 111 23.08 12.97 13.35
CA LYS A 111 23.39 11.98 12.30
C LYS A 111 22.31 10.90 12.19
N SER A 112 21.81 10.38 13.32
CA SER A 112 20.74 9.37 13.32
C SER A 112 19.44 9.92 12.74
N PHE A 113 19.04 11.14 13.09
CA PHE A 113 17.86 11.79 12.50
C PHE A 113 18.03 12.10 11.02
N GLN A 114 19.24 12.49 10.59
CA GLN A 114 19.52 12.72 9.18
C GLN A 114 19.41 11.43 8.36
N TYR A 115 19.98 10.32 8.85
CA TYR A 115 19.81 8.99 8.23
C TYR A 115 18.32 8.59 8.14
N LEU A 116 17.57 8.81 9.23
CA LEU A 116 16.15 8.50 9.27
C LEU A 116 15.35 9.32 8.26
N SER A 117 15.64 10.62 8.17
CA SER A 117 14.99 11.54 7.22
C SER A 117 15.29 11.14 5.78
N GLN A 118 16.53 10.79 5.46
CA GLN A 118 16.89 10.31 4.11
C GLN A 118 16.19 9.00 3.75
N THR A 119 16.03 8.09 4.71
CA THR A 119 15.31 6.82 4.50
C THR A 119 13.81 7.08 4.27
N PHE A 120 13.24 8.00 5.05
CA PHE A 120 11.86 8.44 4.91
C PHE A 120 11.58 9.13 3.57
N GLU A 121 12.48 10.00 3.12
CA GLU A 121 12.40 10.65 1.80
C GLU A 121 12.41 9.64 0.66
N LYS A 122 13.30 8.63 0.72
CA LYS A 122 13.34 7.55 -0.27
C LYS A 122 12.06 6.71 -0.27
N MET A 123 11.53 6.41 0.92
CA MET A 123 10.28 5.68 1.10
C MET A 123 9.11 6.44 0.47
N ILE A 124 8.92 7.72 0.84
CA ILE A 124 7.85 8.56 0.28
C ILE A 124 8.02 8.78 -1.21
N GLY A 125 9.25 9.05 -1.67
CA GLY A 125 9.55 9.25 -3.09
C GLY A 125 9.15 8.02 -3.91
N LEU A 126 9.49 6.83 -3.44
CA LEU A 126 9.10 5.59 -4.11
C LEU A 126 7.58 5.36 -4.06
N SER A 127 6.92 5.60 -2.91
CA SER A 127 5.46 5.52 -2.79
C SER A 127 4.74 6.48 -3.74
N ALA A 128 5.25 7.70 -3.90
CA ALA A 128 4.67 8.71 -4.79
C ALA A 128 4.80 8.27 -6.27
N VAL A 129 5.96 7.76 -6.67
CA VAL A 129 6.16 7.20 -8.02
C VAL A 129 5.25 6.01 -8.24
N GLN A 130 5.12 5.11 -7.27
CA GLN A 130 4.24 3.95 -7.34
C GLN A 130 2.79 4.37 -7.56
N HIS A 131 2.28 5.27 -6.71
CA HIS A 131 0.90 5.75 -6.81
C HIS A 131 0.63 6.45 -8.15
N THR A 132 1.55 7.32 -8.59
CA THR A 132 1.43 8.01 -9.88
C THR A 132 1.42 7.03 -11.05
N LEU A 133 2.26 6.01 -11.00
CA LEU A 133 2.36 4.99 -12.05
C LEU A 133 1.09 4.15 -12.14
N VAL A 134 0.56 3.67 -11.00
CA VAL A 134 -0.72 2.94 -10.96
C VAL A 134 -1.84 3.81 -11.50
N SER A 135 -1.99 5.02 -10.98
CA SER A 135 -3.07 5.92 -11.38
C SER A 135 -3.01 6.23 -12.88
N SER A 136 -1.81 6.51 -13.41
CA SER A 136 -1.63 6.79 -14.84
C SER A 136 -1.94 5.57 -15.72
N LEU A 137 -1.52 4.37 -15.30
CA LEU A 137 -1.83 3.13 -16.01
C LEU A 137 -3.33 2.84 -15.99
N MET A 138 -3.99 3.01 -14.85
CA MET A 138 -5.44 2.80 -14.72
C MET A 138 -6.24 3.78 -15.57
N THR A 139 -5.92 5.08 -15.49
CA THR A 139 -6.59 6.09 -16.33
C THR A 139 -6.32 5.84 -17.81
N GLY A 140 -5.08 5.52 -18.19
CA GLY A 140 -4.74 5.17 -19.57
C GLY A 140 -5.51 3.94 -20.06
N PHE A 141 -5.66 2.92 -19.21
CA PHE A 141 -6.43 1.73 -19.52
C PHE A 141 -7.92 2.03 -19.71
N ILE A 142 -8.52 2.86 -18.84
CA ILE A 142 -9.92 3.30 -19.00
C ILE A 142 -10.10 4.05 -20.32
N ILE A 143 -9.20 4.96 -20.68
CA ILE A 143 -9.24 5.68 -21.96
C ILE A 143 -9.16 4.69 -23.13
N LEU A 144 -8.23 3.74 -23.10
CA LEU A 144 -8.08 2.72 -24.13
C LEU A 144 -9.36 1.88 -24.26
N MET A 145 -9.95 1.47 -23.15
CA MET A 145 -11.21 0.70 -23.12
C MET A 145 -12.36 1.50 -23.73
N LEU A 146 -12.51 2.77 -23.36
CA LEU A 146 -13.53 3.65 -23.94
C LEU A 146 -13.37 3.82 -25.45
N LEU A 147 -12.13 3.90 -25.95
CA LEU A 147 -11.88 3.98 -27.39
C LEU A 147 -12.28 2.69 -28.11
N ILE A 148 -11.86 1.52 -27.61
CA ILE A 148 -12.18 0.23 -28.23
C ILE A 148 -13.69 -0.05 -28.16
N ALA A 149 -14.27 0.09 -26.97
CA ALA A 149 -15.69 -0.10 -26.75
C ALA A 149 -16.53 0.91 -27.56
N GLY A 150 -16.09 2.17 -27.66
CA GLY A 150 -16.73 3.18 -28.48
C GLY A 150 -16.79 2.79 -29.96
N ILE A 151 -15.69 2.23 -30.50
CA ILE A 151 -15.67 1.68 -31.87
C ILE A 151 -16.66 0.52 -32.01
N GLU A 152 -16.74 -0.40 -31.04
CA GLU A 152 -17.71 -1.50 -31.07
C GLU A 152 -19.17 -1.01 -31.05
N VAL A 153 -19.46 0.07 -30.32
CA VAL A 153 -20.78 0.68 -30.34
C VAL A 153 -21.10 1.29 -31.71
N THR A 154 -20.14 1.99 -32.34
CA THR A 154 -20.37 2.52 -33.71
C THR A 154 -20.59 1.43 -34.75
N LYS A 155 -20.02 0.24 -34.54
CA LYS A 155 -20.22 -0.94 -35.40
C LYS A 155 -21.54 -1.68 -35.11
N GLY A 156 -22.31 -1.26 -34.11
CA GLY A 156 -23.56 -1.89 -33.70
C GLY A 156 -23.38 -3.25 -32.99
N VAL A 157 -22.15 -3.61 -32.62
CA VAL A 157 -21.84 -4.85 -31.88
C VAL A 157 -22.28 -4.74 -30.42
N MET A 158 -22.21 -3.52 -29.86
CA MET A 158 -22.54 -3.22 -28.48
C MET A 158 -23.43 -1.98 -28.39
N THR A 159 -24.28 -1.87 -27.36
CA THR A 159 -25.07 -0.65 -27.08
C THR A 159 -24.32 0.30 -26.15
N MET A 160 -24.73 1.59 -26.13
CA MET A 160 -24.19 2.55 -25.16
C MET A 160 -24.46 2.12 -23.70
N ALA A 161 -25.59 1.48 -23.42
CA ALA A 161 -25.93 0.99 -22.08
C ALA A 161 -24.99 -0.15 -21.62
N THR A 162 -24.67 -1.06 -22.52
CA THR A 162 -23.71 -2.15 -22.26
C THR A 162 -22.28 -1.63 -22.07
N LEU A 163 -21.90 -0.55 -22.76
CA LEU A 163 -20.63 0.13 -22.54
C LEU A 163 -20.54 0.73 -21.12
N THR A 164 -21.58 1.46 -20.69
CA THR A 164 -21.62 2.05 -19.34
C THR A 164 -21.77 1.04 -18.22
N THR A 165 -22.26 -0.17 -18.52
CA THR A 165 -22.33 -1.28 -17.56
C THR A 165 -20.98 -1.99 -17.42
N PHE A 166 -20.16 -1.96 -18.47
CA PHE A 166 -18.85 -2.62 -18.50
C PHE A 166 -17.77 -1.81 -17.79
N VAL A 167 -17.73 -0.49 -18.02
CA VAL A 167 -16.77 0.45 -17.42
C VAL A 167 -17.12 0.72 -15.96
#